data_AF-A0A953QKP1-F1
#
_entry.id   AF-A0A953QKP1-F1
#
_cell.length_a   1.000
_cell.length_b   1.000
_cell.length_c   1.000
_cell.angle_alpha   90.00
_cell.angle_beta   90.00
_cell.angle_gamma   90.00
#
_symmetry.space_group_name_H-M   'P 1'
#
loop_
_entity.id
_entity.type
_entity.pdbx_description
1 polymer ?
#
loop_
_entity_poly.entity_id
_entity_poly.type
_entity_poly.pdbx_seq_one_letter_code
_entity_poly.pdbx_strand_id
1 'polypeptide(L)'
;MIAMAAQVFGRVFQKLGQPKVVGEMFAGIALGPSLLGWIAPHFSQQLFPAASLGLLNLIGQLGLIFYMFLVGMTLNIEHLREQSRIAFSASVASIALPFVSGFALAFALYRKIPLALFLAVCMSVTAFPVLARILDETRLRETRLGSVAIACAAFGDVIAWLLLAAILAFSSALATLGWLAVYIAAMLAIRWIWKRHDLASALIFAIASAIATDWIGVHALFGAFFAGAVIRKTPEFVEETRKVVEPLTMILFLPVFFAFTGLRTQMSLAWNLQALAILAVSVAGKWIGAMLAARSAGMPWR
;
A
#
# COMPACT_ATOMS: atom_id res chain seq x y z
N MET A 1 14.57 -0.78 -18.96
CA MET A 1 13.61 -1.63 -19.70
C MET A 1 12.32 -1.88 -18.93
N ILE A 2 12.36 -2.36 -17.67
CA ILE A 2 11.14 -2.59 -16.84
C ILE A 2 10.22 -1.36 -16.83
N ALA A 3 10.77 -0.18 -16.51
CA ALA A 3 9.98 1.06 -16.49
C ALA A 3 9.29 1.34 -17.83
N MET A 4 9.97 1.08 -18.96
CA MET A 4 9.38 1.26 -20.30
C MET A 4 8.24 0.27 -20.55
N ALA A 5 8.42 -1.00 -20.21
CA ALA A 5 7.38 -2.00 -20.33
C ALA A 5 6.17 -1.64 -19.45
N ALA A 6 6.41 -1.28 -18.18
CA ALA A 6 5.38 -0.83 -17.25
C ALA A 6 4.60 0.38 -17.82
N GLN A 7 5.29 1.37 -18.39
CA GLN A 7 4.65 2.51 -19.06
C GLN A 7 3.79 2.09 -20.26
N VAL A 8 4.28 1.18 -21.10
CA VAL A 8 3.55 0.71 -22.28
C VAL A 8 2.28 -0.04 -21.87
N PHE A 9 2.41 -1.06 -21.01
CA PHE A 9 1.25 -1.81 -20.53
C PHE A 9 0.29 -0.94 -19.73
N GLY A 10 0.80 -0.03 -18.90
CA GLY A 10 -0.01 0.95 -18.18
C GLY A 10 -0.86 1.80 -19.12
N ARG A 11 -0.27 2.33 -20.21
CA ARG A 11 -1.01 3.10 -21.23
C ARG A 11 -2.03 2.24 -21.97
N VAL A 12 -1.69 0.99 -22.28
CA VAL A 12 -2.62 0.04 -22.94
C VAL A 12 -3.83 -0.20 -22.03
N PHE A 13 -3.62 -0.51 -20.76
CA PHE A 13 -4.69 -0.76 -19.80
C PHE A 13 -5.54 0.49 -19.56
N GLN A 14 -4.92 1.67 -19.51
CA GLN A 14 -5.63 2.94 -19.44
C GLN A 14 -6.57 3.15 -20.64
N LYS A 15 -6.13 2.82 -21.86
CA LYS A 15 -6.99 2.86 -23.06
C LYS A 15 -8.16 1.86 -23.00
N LEU A 16 -7.99 0.77 -22.25
CA LEU A 16 -9.03 -0.24 -21.98
C LEU A 16 -9.94 0.14 -20.79
N GLY A 17 -9.79 1.33 -20.21
CA GLY A 17 -10.58 1.80 -19.07
C GLY A 17 -10.15 1.22 -17.71
N GLN A 18 -8.98 0.57 -17.64
CA GLN A 18 -8.41 0.05 -16.40
C GLN A 18 -7.42 1.04 -15.77
N PRO A 19 -7.25 1.05 -14.44
CA PRO A 19 -6.20 1.84 -13.79
C PRO A 19 -4.81 1.47 -14.31
N LYS A 20 -3.95 2.46 -14.51
CA LYS A 20 -2.60 2.30 -15.07
C LYS A 20 -1.75 1.37 -14.18
N VAL A 21 -1.93 1.45 -12.87
CA VAL A 21 -1.25 0.56 -11.90
C VAL A 21 -1.45 -0.92 -12.20
N VAL A 22 -2.63 -1.32 -12.69
CA VAL A 22 -2.93 -2.72 -13.03
C VAL A 22 -2.09 -3.17 -14.23
N GLY A 23 -1.98 -2.32 -15.26
CA GLY A 23 -1.12 -2.58 -16.41
C GLY A 23 0.36 -2.64 -16.04
N GLU A 24 0.82 -1.81 -15.10
CA GLU A 24 2.21 -1.84 -14.63
C GLU A 24 2.53 -3.11 -13.83
N MET A 25 1.61 -3.60 -12.99
CA MET A 25 1.75 -4.90 -12.33
C MET A 25 1.74 -6.04 -13.36
N PHE A 26 0.85 -5.97 -14.35
CA PHE A 26 0.77 -6.96 -15.42
C PHE A 26 2.07 -7.02 -16.26
N ALA A 27 2.70 -5.87 -16.55
CA ALA A 27 4.01 -5.84 -17.20
C ALA A 27 5.05 -6.64 -16.41
N GLY A 28 5.01 -6.56 -15.08
CA GLY A 28 5.84 -7.37 -14.19
C GLY A 28 5.60 -8.86 -14.35
N ILE A 29 4.34 -9.29 -14.33
CA ILE A 29 3.95 -10.70 -14.50
C ILE A 29 4.38 -11.22 -15.88
N ALA A 30 4.17 -10.41 -16.92
CA ALA A 30 4.54 -10.74 -18.29
C ALA A 30 6.06 -10.86 -18.49
N LEU A 31 6.84 -9.98 -17.87
CA LEU A 31 8.30 -10.01 -17.90
C LEU A 31 8.90 -11.04 -16.93
N GLY A 32 8.13 -11.51 -15.96
CA GLY A 32 8.57 -12.41 -14.91
C GLY A 32 8.60 -13.89 -15.32
N PRO A 33 8.86 -14.77 -14.34
CA PRO A 33 8.89 -16.23 -14.54
C PRO A 33 7.57 -16.79 -15.09
N SER A 34 6.47 -16.08 -14.85
CA SER A 34 5.11 -16.51 -15.21
C SER A 34 4.82 -16.51 -16.71
N LEU A 35 5.55 -15.75 -17.53
CA LEU A 35 5.35 -15.72 -18.98
C LEU A 35 6.70 -15.71 -19.71
N LEU A 36 7.47 -14.62 -19.65
CA LEU A 36 8.76 -14.53 -20.34
C LEU A 36 9.75 -15.60 -19.84
N GLY A 37 9.82 -15.82 -18.52
CA GLY A 37 10.68 -16.87 -17.96
C GLY A 37 10.18 -18.28 -18.23
N TRP A 38 8.91 -18.46 -18.61
CA TRP A 38 8.37 -19.75 -19.05
C TRP A 38 8.68 -20.02 -20.54
N ILE A 39 8.53 -19.00 -21.40
CA ILE A 39 8.77 -19.10 -22.85
C ILE A 39 10.27 -19.10 -23.17
N ALA A 40 11.05 -18.25 -22.49
CA ALA A 40 12.47 -18.01 -22.76
C ALA A 40 13.28 -17.84 -21.46
N PRO A 41 13.50 -18.92 -20.69
CA PRO A 41 14.15 -18.87 -19.37
C PRO A 41 15.57 -18.28 -19.41
N HIS A 42 16.39 -18.64 -20.41
CA HIS A 42 17.74 -18.09 -20.56
C HIS A 42 17.75 -16.59 -20.83
N PHE A 43 16.82 -16.11 -21.66
CA PHE A 43 16.66 -14.68 -21.92
C PHE A 43 16.20 -13.93 -20.67
N SER A 44 15.24 -14.49 -19.91
CA SER A 44 14.79 -13.91 -18.65
C SER A 44 15.90 -13.80 -17.60
N GLN A 45 16.80 -14.78 -17.50
CA GLN A 45 17.93 -14.75 -16.56
C GLN A 45 19.00 -13.73 -16.95
N GLN A 46 19.22 -13.55 -18.26
CA GLN A 46 20.11 -12.48 -18.77
C GLN A 46 19.51 -11.09 -18.54
N LEU A 47 18.20 -10.95 -18.69
CA LEU A 47 17.47 -9.69 -18.56
C LEU A 47 17.29 -9.24 -17.10
N PHE A 48 17.09 -10.21 -16.19
CA PHE A 48 16.94 -10.00 -14.74
C PHE A 48 17.92 -10.88 -13.94
N PRO A 49 19.23 -10.54 -13.95
CA PRO A 49 20.19 -11.23 -13.10
C PRO A 49 19.79 -11.09 -11.62
N ALA A 50 19.98 -12.13 -10.81
CA ALA A 50 19.60 -12.11 -9.39
C ALA A 50 20.21 -10.92 -8.61
N ALA A 51 21.42 -10.49 -9.01
CA ALA A 51 22.11 -9.34 -8.44
C ALA A 51 21.37 -7.99 -8.64
N SER A 52 20.59 -7.83 -9.71
CA SER A 52 19.88 -6.57 -10.00
C SER A 52 18.51 -6.48 -9.31
N LEU A 53 17.93 -7.61 -8.88
CA LEU A 53 16.63 -7.65 -8.22
C LEU A 53 16.61 -6.87 -6.89
N GLY A 54 17.70 -6.92 -6.13
CA GLY A 54 17.85 -6.14 -4.90
C GLY A 54 17.81 -4.63 -5.18
N LEU A 55 18.53 -4.17 -6.19
CA LEU A 55 18.54 -2.77 -6.61
C LEU A 55 17.16 -2.31 -7.13
N LEU A 56 16.48 -3.16 -7.91
CA LEU A 56 15.12 -2.89 -8.37
C LEU A 56 14.13 -2.74 -7.21
N ASN A 57 14.25 -3.60 -6.20
CA ASN A 57 13.43 -3.48 -4.99
C ASN A 57 13.70 -2.16 -4.26
N LEU A 58 14.96 -1.77 -4.08
CA LEU A 58 15.32 -0.52 -3.42
C LEU A 58 14.79 0.71 -4.17
N ILE A 59 14.94 0.75 -5.49
CA ILE A 59 14.41 1.83 -6.33
C ILE A 59 12.88 1.87 -6.24
N GLY A 60 12.22 0.72 -6.28
CA GLY A 60 10.77 0.63 -6.14
C GLY A 60 10.30 1.11 -4.76
N GLN A 61 10.97 0.71 -3.69
CA GLN A 61 10.65 1.16 -2.33
C GLN A 61 10.86 2.66 -2.15
N LEU A 62 11.92 3.24 -2.70
CA LEU A 62 12.11 4.69 -2.73
C LEU A 62 10.98 5.40 -3.49
N GLY A 63 10.57 4.85 -4.63
CA GLY A 63 9.40 5.34 -5.36
C GLY A 63 8.13 5.34 -4.52
N LEU A 64 7.90 4.24 -3.80
CA LEU A 64 6.75 4.12 -2.92
C LEU A 64 6.81 5.12 -1.75
N ILE A 65 7.98 5.33 -1.16
CA ILE A 65 8.23 6.30 -0.09
C ILE A 65 7.90 7.71 -0.59
N PHE A 66 8.47 8.14 -1.73
CA PHE A 66 8.17 9.46 -2.29
C PHE A 66 6.72 9.61 -2.70
N TYR A 67 6.10 8.55 -3.22
CA TYR A 67 4.68 8.56 -3.55
C TYR A 67 3.83 8.74 -2.30
N MET A 68 4.10 7.99 -1.23
CA MET A 68 3.36 8.09 0.02
C MET A 68 3.59 9.42 0.73
N PHE A 69 4.77 10.00 0.60
CA PHE A 69 5.04 11.38 1.01
C PHE A 69 4.19 12.39 0.24
N LEU A 70 4.12 12.28 -1.10
CA LEU A 70 3.25 13.12 -1.92
C LEU A 70 1.79 12.97 -1.50
N VAL A 71 1.31 11.75 -1.30
CA VAL A 71 -0.05 11.46 -0.82
C VAL A 71 -0.30 12.13 0.54
N GLY A 72 0.62 12.00 1.50
CA GLY A 72 0.56 12.68 2.80
C GLY A 72 0.54 14.21 2.68
N MET A 73 1.35 14.80 1.79
CA MET A 73 1.38 16.25 1.57
C MET A 73 0.08 16.79 1.00
N THR A 74 -0.61 16.01 0.19
CA THR A 74 -1.81 16.49 -0.49
C THR A 74 -3.10 16.03 0.23
N LEU A 75 -2.92 15.41 1.40
CA LEU A 75 -3.97 15.02 2.35
C LEU A 75 -4.41 16.19 3.24
N ASN A 76 -5.73 16.36 3.38
CA ASN A 76 -6.32 17.25 4.38
C ASN A 76 -6.60 16.49 5.69
N ILE A 77 -5.82 16.78 6.73
CA ILE A 77 -5.93 16.13 8.05
C ILE A 77 -7.24 16.48 8.76
N GLU A 78 -7.79 17.67 8.56
CA GLU A 78 -9.01 18.11 9.23
C GLU A 78 -10.19 17.26 8.75
N HIS A 79 -10.31 17.08 7.44
CA HIS A 79 -11.34 16.23 6.84
C HIS A 79 -11.21 14.76 7.26
N LEU A 80 -9.98 14.26 7.39
CA LEU A 80 -9.73 12.92 7.93
C LEU A 80 -10.13 12.79 9.40
N ARG A 81 -9.84 13.80 10.21
CA ARG A 81 -10.16 13.77 11.65
C ARG A 81 -11.66 13.70 11.86
N GLU A 82 -12.43 14.47 11.11
CA GLU A 82 -13.90 14.45 11.15
C GLU A 82 -14.47 13.06 10.82
N GLN A 83 -13.80 12.32 9.94
CA GLN A 83 -14.26 11.02 9.44
C GLN A 83 -13.57 9.84 10.13
N SER A 84 -12.63 10.09 11.03
CA SER A 84 -11.76 9.08 11.64
C SER A 84 -12.54 7.97 12.36
N ARG A 85 -13.62 8.31 13.07
CA ARG A 85 -14.46 7.32 13.76
C ARG A 85 -15.16 6.37 12.79
N ILE A 86 -15.72 6.93 11.71
CA ILE A 86 -16.37 6.16 10.65
C ILE A 86 -15.32 5.29 9.97
N ALA A 87 -14.19 5.87 9.55
CA ALA A 87 -13.12 5.17 8.88
C ALA A 87 -12.51 4.04 9.72
N PHE A 88 -12.30 4.27 11.02
CA PHE A 88 -11.80 3.26 11.94
C PHE A 88 -12.79 2.10 12.09
N SER A 89 -14.07 2.39 12.36
CA SER A 89 -15.10 1.35 12.47
C SER A 89 -15.25 0.56 11.17
N ALA A 90 -15.17 1.25 10.02
CA ALA A 90 -15.25 0.63 8.72
C ALA A 90 -14.03 -0.23 8.41
N SER A 91 -12.84 0.23 8.77
CA SER A 91 -11.60 -0.52 8.63
C SER A 91 -11.64 -1.83 9.45
N VAL A 92 -12.00 -1.74 10.73
CA VAL A 92 -12.12 -2.92 11.62
C VAL A 92 -13.14 -3.92 11.07
N ALA A 93 -14.31 -3.47 10.65
CA ALA A 93 -15.33 -4.35 10.07
C ALA A 93 -14.87 -4.99 8.74
N SER A 94 -14.18 -4.22 7.90
CA SER A 94 -13.62 -4.70 6.64
C SER A 94 -12.44 -5.66 6.80
N ILE A 95 -11.79 -5.68 7.97
CA ILE A 95 -10.73 -6.63 8.34
C ILE A 95 -11.31 -7.88 9.01
N ALA A 96 -12.25 -7.71 9.93
CA ALA A 96 -12.76 -8.81 10.75
C ALA A 96 -13.38 -9.94 9.90
N LEU A 97 -14.17 -9.59 8.88
CA LEU A 97 -14.85 -10.59 8.05
C LEU A 97 -13.90 -11.41 7.16
N PRO A 98 -12.99 -10.82 6.35
CA PRO A 98 -11.98 -11.60 5.63
C PRO A 98 -10.99 -12.30 6.57
N PHE A 99 -10.73 -11.78 7.77
CA PHE A 99 -9.89 -12.45 8.75
C PHE A 99 -10.52 -13.75 9.25
N VAL A 100 -11.77 -13.70 9.73
CA VAL A 100 -12.45 -14.88 10.28
C VAL A 100 -12.70 -15.91 9.18
N SER A 101 -13.19 -15.49 8.02
CA SER A 101 -13.44 -16.40 6.89
C SER A 101 -12.14 -16.96 6.31
N GLY A 102 -11.09 -16.15 6.22
CA GLY A 102 -9.75 -16.56 5.80
C GLY A 102 -9.12 -17.55 6.77
N PHE A 103 -9.25 -17.32 8.08
CA PHE A 103 -8.78 -18.25 9.11
C PHE A 103 -9.52 -19.58 9.03
N ALA A 104 -10.85 -19.55 8.93
CA ALA A 104 -11.66 -20.76 8.83
C ALA A 104 -11.28 -21.60 7.60
N LEU A 105 -11.14 -20.96 6.44
CA LEU A 105 -10.71 -21.64 5.21
C LEU A 105 -9.27 -22.18 5.33
N ALA A 106 -8.32 -21.34 5.75
CA ALA A 106 -6.93 -21.73 5.85
C ALA A 106 -6.71 -22.84 6.89
N PHE A 107 -7.44 -22.80 8.01
CA PHE A 107 -7.42 -23.86 9.01
C PHE A 107 -8.01 -25.17 8.47
N ALA A 108 -9.11 -25.09 7.71
CA ALA A 108 -9.70 -26.27 7.07
C ALA A 108 -8.74 -26.93 6.05
N LEU A 109 -8.04 -26.12 5.25
CA LEU A 109 -7.11 -26.57 4.21
C LEU A 109 -5.78 -27.10 4.77
N TYR A 110 -5.18 -26.39 5.72
CA TYR A 110 -3.80 -26.66 6.14
C TYR A 110 -3.67 -27.22 7.55
N ARG A 111 -4.72 -27.12 8.39
CA ARG A 111 -4.77 -27.60 9.78
C ARG A 111 -3.62 -27.12 10.69
N LYS A 112 -2.95 -26.03 10.31
CA LYS A 112 -1.83 -25.41 11.04
C LYS A 112 -2.24 -24.01 11.48
N ILE A 113 -2.39 -23.82 12.79
CA ILE A 113 -2.86 -22.55 13.37
C ILE A 113 -1.97 -21.36 12.96
N PRO A 114 -0.62 -21.42 13.04
CA PRO A 114 0.21 -20.27 12.67
C PRO A 114 0.07 -19.87 11.20
N LEU A 115 -0.01 -20.86 10.30
CA LEU A 115 -0.22 -20.63 8.86
C LEU A 115 -1.63 -20.09 8.59
N ALA A 116 -2.64 -20.59 9.28
CA ALA A 116 -4.02 -20.12 9.13
C ALA A 116 -4.18 -18.67 9.61
N LEU A 117 -3.56 -18.30 10.73
CA LEU A 117 -3.52 -16.93 11.23
C LEU A 117 -2.77 -16.01 10.26
N PHE A 118 -1.61 -16.45 9.76
CA PHE A 118 -0.85 -15.70 8.76
C PHE A 118 -1.67 -15.42 7.49
N LEU A 119 -2.31 -16.46 6.92
CA LEU A 119 -3.17 -16.31 5.75
C LEU A 119 -4.40 -15.44 6.01
N ALA A 120 -5.01 -15.55 7.19
CA ALA A 120 -6.13 -14.69 7.60
C ALA A 120 -5.73 -13.20 7.61
N VAL A 121 -4.54 -12.87 8.11
CA VAL A 121 -4.01 -11.49 8.02
C VAL A 121 -3.81 -11.10 6.56
N CYS A 122 -3.12 -11.92 5.76
CA CYS A 122 -2.87 -11.61 4.35
C CYS A 122 -4.16 -11.34 3.55
N MET A 123 -5.22 -12.08 3.81
CA MET A 123 -6.53 -11.88 3.15
C MET A 123 -7.25 -10.61 3.60
N SER A 124 -6.90 -10.07 4.77
CA SER A 124 -7.55 -8.90 5.35
C SER A 124 -6.87 -7.58 4.98
N VAL A 125 -5.56 -7.59 4.72
CA VAL A 125 -4.76 -6.37 4.44
C VAL A 125 -5.14 -5.77 3.09
N THR A 126 -5.39 -4.46 3.04
CA THR A 126 -5.64 -3.72 1.80
C THR A 126 -4.41 -2.90 1.45
N ALA A 127 -3.82 -3.11 0.28
CA ALA A 127 -2.63 -2.38 -0.14
C ALA A 127 -2.91 -0.88 -0.29
N PHE A 128 -2.60 -0.10 0.76
CA PHE A 128 -2.84 1.33 0.80
C PHE A 128 -2.26 2.10 -0.39
N PRO A 129 -1.00 1.87 -0.82
CA PRO A 129 -0.43 2.61 -1.95
C PRO A 129 -1.13 2.33 -3.28
N VAL A 130 -1.62 1.09 -3.49
CA VAL A 130 -2.38 0.73 -4.70
C VAL A 130 -3.70 1.49 -4.70
N LEU A 131 -4.41 1.50 -3.56
CA LEU A 131 -5.67 2.22 -3.42
C LEU A 131 -5.49 3.72 -3.65
N ALA A 132 -4.51 4.34 -2.99
CA ALA A 132 -4.20 5.76 -3.17
C ALA A 132 -3.97 6.09 -4.65
N ARG A 133 -3.25 5.21 -5.35
CA ARG A 133 -2.96 5.39 -6.76
C ARG A 133 -4.17 5.26 -7.66
N ILE A 134 -5.04 4.28 -7.38
CA ILE A 134 -6.31 4.15 -8.10
C ILE A 134 -7.16 5.41 -7.89
N LEU A 135 -7.21 5.96 -6.68
CA LEU A 135 -7.97 7.19 -6.38
C LEU A 135 -7.40 8.44 -7.05
N ASP A 136 -6.07 8.55 -7.14
CA ASP A 136 -5.38 9.61 -7.90
C ASP A 136 -5.71 9.49 -9.40
N GLU A 137 -5.59 8.28 -9.98
CA GLU A 137 -5.82 8.04 -11.41
C GLU A 137 -7.29 8.20 -11.83
N THR A 138 -8.23 7.90 -10.92
CA THR A 138 -9.68 8.04 -11.14
C THR A 138 -10.24 9.41 -10.75
N ARG A 139 -9.39 10.33 -10.26
CA ARG A 139 -9.79 11.67 -9.75
C ARG A 139 -10.83 11.63 -8.61
N LEU A 140 -10.91 10.52 -7.89
CA LEU A 140 -11.82 10.36 -6.75
C LEU A 140 -11.19 10.78 -5.42
N ARG A 141 -9.89 11.07 -5.40
CA ARG A 141 -9.15 11.34 -4.18
C ARG A 141 -9.68 12.52 -3.35
N GLU A 142 -10.00 13.64 -3.98
CA GLU A 142 -10.48 14.85 -3.29
C GLU A 142 -11.95 14.75 -2.86
N THR A 143 -12.63 13.67 -3.24
CA THR A 143 -14.00 13.43 -2.80
C THR A 143 -14.03 12.96 -1.35
N ARG A 144 -15.19 13.14 -0.72
CA ARG A 144 -15.47 12.59 0.61
C ARG A 144 -15.21 11.08 0.66
N LEU A 145 -15.62 10.36 -0.38
CA LEU A 145 -15.44 8.90 -0.48
C LEU A 145 -13.96 8.51 -0.60
N GLY A 146 -13.18 9.24 -1.40
CA GLY A 146 -11.74 9.03 -1.51
C GLY A 146 -11.00 9.27 -0.20
N SER A 147 -11.37 10.31 0.54
CA SER A 147 -10.80 10.62 1.85
C SER A 147 -11.11 9.54 2.89
N VAL A 148 -12.37 9.09 2.98
CA VAL A 148 -12.75 7.95 3.85
C VAL A 148 -11.99 6.69 3.45
N ALA A 149 -11.88 6.39 2.15
CA ALA A 149 -11.20 5.19 1.66
C ALA A 149 -9.70 5.19 2.03
N ILE A 150 -9.01 6.33 1.86
CA ILE A 150 -7.61 6.51 2.29
C ILE A 150 -7.49 6.32 3.81
N ALA A 151 -8.39 6.90 4.59
CA ALA A 151 -8.40 6.75 6.04
C ALA A 151 -8.58 5.28 6.45
N CYS A 152 -9.57 4.58 5.87
CA CYS A 152 -9.84 3.18 6.12
C CYS A 152 -8.62 2.30 5.82
N ALA A 153 -7.95 2.54 4.69
CA ALA A 153 -6.76 1.79 4.29
C ALA A 153 -5.57 2.09 5.21
N ALA A 154 -5.35 3.34 5.59
CA ALA A 154 -4.28 3.72 6.53
C ALA A 154 -4.47 3.08 7.90
N PHE A 155 -5.68 3.14 8.48
CA PHE A 155 -5.98 2.43 9.74
C PHE A 155 -5.85 0.92 9.57
N GLY A 156 -6.31 0.39 8.44
CA GLY A 156 -6.34 -1.04 8.19
C GLY A 156 -4.95 -1.65 8.10
N ASP A 157 -4.01 -0.94 7.48
CA ASP A 157 -2.62 -1.38 7.43
C ASP A 157 -1.93 -1.32 8.80
N VAL A 158 -2.18 -0.29 9.61
CA VAL A 158 -1.65 -0.25 10.99
C VAL A 158 -2.15 -1.45 11.78
N ILE A 159 -3.45 -1.75 11.70
CA ILE A 159 -4.05 -2.93 12.34
C ILE A 159 -3.41 -4.21 11.80
N ALA A 160 -3.21 -4.33 10.48
CA ALA A 160 -2.61 -5.50 9.85
C ALA A 160 -1.18 -5.76 10.33
N TRP A 161 -0.35 -4.72 10.45
CA TRP A 161 1.02 -4.86 10.95
C TRP A 161 1.05 -5.22 12.44
N LEU A 162 0.15 -4.68 13.25
CA LEU A 162 0.00 -5.08 14.65
C LEU A 162 -0.45 -6.54 14.78
N LEU A 163 -1.40 -6.98 13.96
CA LEU A 163 -1.84 -8.38 13.92
C LEU A 163 -0.70 -9.31 13.48
N LEU A 164 0.06 -8.91 12.45
CA LEU A 164 1.19 -9.69 11.98
C LEU A 164 2.29 -9.80 13.05
N ALA A 165 2.62 -8.67 13.71
CA ALA A 165 3.55 -8.65 14.84
C ALA A 165 3.08 -9.58 15.96
N ALA A 166 1.78 -9.56 16.31
CA ALA A 166 1.22 -10.40 17.36
C ALA A 166 1.30 -11.90 17.02
N ILE A 167 1.10 -12.28 15.75
CA ILE A 167 1.20 -13.67 15.29
C ILE A 167 2.64 -14.16 15.29
N LEU A 168 3.60 -13.30 14.95
CA LEU A 168 5.02 -13.67 14.93
C LEU A 168 5.65 -13.67 16.32
N ALA A 169 5.32 -12.68 17.16
CA ALA A 169 5.77 -12.56 18.54
C ALA A 169 4.87 -11.60 19.32
N PHE A 170 4.06 -12.09 20.27
CA PHE A 170 3.12 -11.23 21.02
C PHE A 170 3.79 -10.04 21.74
N SER A 171 4.99 -10.24 22.29
CA SER A 171 5.78 -9.18 22.93
C SER A 171 6.20 -8.07 21.98
N SER A 172 6.41 -8.39 20.68
CA SER A 172 6.77 -7.40 19.67
C SER A 172 5.60 -6.46 19.39
N ALA A 173 4.36 -6.97 19.39
CA ALA A 173 3.17 -6.15 19.13
C ALA A 173 2.98 -5.03 20.18
N LEU A 174 3.17 -5.32 21.47
CA LEU A 174 3.07 -4.29 22.51
C LEU A 174 4.19 -3.25 22.38
N ALA A 175 5.42 -3.69 22.10
CA ALA A 175 6.55 -2.80 21.89
C ALA A 175 6.31 -1.90 20.66
N THR A 176 5.88 -2.46 19.54
CA THR A 176 5.53 -1.72 18.31
C THR A 176 4.43 -0.70 18.57
N LEU A 177 3.39 -1.05 19.34
CA LEU A 177 2.32 -0.13 19.69
C LEU A 177 2.80 1.04 20.56
N GLY A 178 3.65 0.76 21.55
CA GLY A 178 4.26 1.80 22.39
C GLY A 178 5.16 2.75 21.59
N TRP A 179 6.04 2.21 20.76
CA TRP A 179 6.90 2.99 19.88
C TRP A 179 6.11 3.78 18.82
N LEU A 180 5.03 3.22 18.29
CA LEU A 180 4.13 3.91 17.37
C LEU A 180 3.47 5.12 18.04
N ALA A 181 3.04 4.98 19.31
CA ALA A 181 2.47 6.10 20.06
C ALA A 181 3.50 7.22 20.29
N VAL A 182 4.74 6.85 20.65
CA VAL A 182 5.86 7.80 20.80
C VAL A 182 6.16 8.50 19.47
N TYR A 183 6.20 7.74 18.36
CA TYR A 183 6.42 8.28 17.03
C TYR A 183 5.32 9.27 16.63
N ILE A 184 4.04 8.92 16.83
CA ILE A 184 2.90 9.83 16.54
C ILE A 184 3.02 11.11 17.39
N ALA A 185 3.35 11.00 18.68
CA ALA A 185 3.55 12.16 19.55
C ALA A 185 4.70 13.06 19.06
N ALA A 186 5.83 12.46 18.65
CA ALA A 186 6.95 13.18 18.07
C ALA A 186 6.57 13.91 16.76
N MET A 187 5.84 13.24 15.88
CA MET A 187 5.34 13.82 14.63
C MET A 187 4.39 15.00 14.89
N LEU A 188 3.50 14.89 15.89
CA LEU A 188 2.65 16.00 16.31
C LEU A 188 3.47 17.17 16.85
N ALA A 189 4.53 16.92 17.64
CA ALA A 189 5.42 17.97 18.12
C ALA A 189 6.17 18.68 16.98
N ILE A 190 6.68 17.90 16.00
CA ILE A 190 7.37 18.43 14.82
C ILE A 190 6.45 19.36 14.01
N ARG A 191 5.14 19.06 13.92
CA ARG A 191 4.14 19.93 13.26
C ARG A 191 4.16 21.38 13.76
N TRP A 192 4.45 21.60 15.03
CA TRP A 192 4.47 22.93 15.65
C TRP A 192 5.79 23.67 15.41
N ILE A 193 6.89 22.91 15.33
CA ILE A 193 8.25 23.45 15.24
C ILE A 193 8.66 23.65 13.77
N TRP A 194 8.11 22.87 12.85
CA TRP A 194 8.46 22.90 11.44
C TRP A 194 8.03 24.22 10.78
N LYS A 195 9.02 25.05 10.43
CA LYS A 195 8.86 26.34 9.75
C LYS A 195 9.56 26.43 8.39
N ARG A 196 10.24 25.37 7.96
CA ARG A 196 11.01 25.36 6.71
C ARG A 196 10.14 24.91 5.54
N HIS A 197 10.17 25.69 4.46
CA HIS A 197 9.50 25.37 3.20
C HIS A 197 10.55 25.13 2.11
N ASP A 198 11.41 24.14 2.33
CA ASP A 198 12.44 23.73 1.38
C ASP A 198 12.29 22.24 1.04
N LEU A 199 12.33 21.93 -0.24
CA LEU A 199 12.13 20.60 -0.80
C LEU A 199 13.18 19.60 -0.28
N ALA A 200 14.45 20.01 -0.19
CA ALA A 200 15.51 19.11 0.29
C ALA A 200 15.26 18.72 1.76
N SER A 201 14.94 19.68 2.61
CA SER A 201 14.60 19.41 4.01
C SER A 201 13.38 18.49 4.16
N ALA A 202 12.36 18.66 3.31
CA ALA A 202 11.15 17.86 3.33
C ALA A 202 11.40 16.40 2.88
N LEU A 203 12.20 16.21 1.84
CA LEU A 203 12.58 14.86 1.37
C LEU A 203 13.49 14.13 2.37
N ILE A 204 14.46 14.82 2.96
CA ILE A 204 15.31 14.25 4.02
C ILE A 204 14.44 13.83 5.20
N PHE A 205 13.49 14.67 5.60
CA PHE A 205 12.56 14.34 6.67
C PHE A 205 11.66 13.14 6.31
N ALA A 206 11.16 13.06 5.07
CA ALA A 206 10.38 11.92 4.61
C ALA A 206 11.16 10.60 4.69
N ILE A 207 12.43 10.60 4.26
CA ILE A 207 13.31 9.42 4.32
C ILE A 207 13.64 9.07 5.78
N ALA A 208 14.04 10.05 6.59
CA ALA A 208 14.34 9.83 8.00
C ALA A 208 13.12 9.27 8.76
N SER A 209 11.94 9.79 8.46
CA SER A 209 10.69 9.30 9.03
C SER A 209 10.35 7.89 8.55
N ALA A 210 10.61 7.56 7.27
CA ALA A 210 10.42 6.23 6.73
C ALA A 210 11.31 5.19 7.45
N ILE A 211 12.60 5.54 7.64
CA ILE A 211 13.55 4.71 8.39
C ILE A 211 13.09 4.52 9.84
N ALA A 212 12.64 5.60 10.50
CA ALA A 212 12.14 5.52 11.87
C ALA A 212 10.94 4.56 12.00
N THR A 213 9.97 4.59 11.08
CA THR A 213 8.84 3.66 11.13
C THR A 213 9.25 2.21 10.88
N ASP A 214 10.20 1.98 9.96
CA ASP A 214 10.73 0.64 9.67
C ASP A 214 11.41 0.01 10.90
N TRP A 215 12.19 0.82 11.63
CA TRP A 215 12.85 0.40 12.88
C TRP A 215 11.87 0.03 13.99
N ILE A 216 10.70 0.66 14.03
CA ILE A 216 9.65 0.40 15.01
C ILE A 216 8.88 -0.91 14.71
N GLY A 217 9.10 -1.49 13.52
CA GLY A 217 8.39 -2.69 13.05
C GLY A 217 7.09 -2.37 12.32
N VAL A 218 6.90 -1.12 11.89
CA VAL A 218 5.82 -0.69 10.99
C VAL A 218 6.42 -0.46 9.60
N HIS A 219 5.62 -0.56 8.54
CA HIS A 219 6.16 -0.37 7.20
C HIS A 219 6.70 1.06 6.95
N ALA A 220 7.87 1.18 6.31
CA ALA A 220 8.53 2.46 6.01
C ALA A 220 7.65 3.50 5.30
N LEU A 221 6.67 3.04 4.51
CA LEU A 221 5.74 3.89 3.78
C LEU A 221 4.88 4.79 4.70
N PHE A 222 4.60 4.35 5.93
CA PHE A 222 3.85 5.15 6.90
C PHE A 222 4.65 6.36 7.35
N GLY A 223 5.94 6.19 7.57
CA GLY A 223 6.80 7.30 7.96
C GLY A 223 6.81 8.40 6.91
N ALA A 224 6.94 8.02 5.64
CA ALA A 224 6.89 8.96 4.53
C ALA A 224 5.52 9.67 4.44
N PHE A 225 4.44 8.91 4.58
CA PHE A 225 3.07 9.44 4.58
C PHE A 225 2.83 10.45 5.72
N PHE A 226 3.19 10.09 6.96
CA PHE A 226 3.04 10.99 8.10
C PHE A 226 3.93 12.22 7.97
N ALA A 227 5.15 12.09 7.46
CA ALA A 227 6.01 13.23 7.17
C ALA A 227 5.33 14.22 6.22
N GLY A 228 4.74 13.73 5.12
CA GLY A 228 3.97 14.56 4.21
C GLY A 228 2.74 15.18 4.87
N ALA A 229 2.04 14.45 5.73
CA ALA A 229 0.85 14.94 6.41
C ALA A 229 1.16 16.08 7.42
N VAL A 230 2.28 15.94 8.14
CA VAL A 230 2.66 16.78 9.29
C VAL A 230 3.30 18.10 8.91
N ILE A 231 4.10 18.14 7.84
CA ILE A 231 4.73 19.38 7.36
C ILE A 231 3.65 20.46 7.21
N ARG A 232 3.90 21.66 7.76
CA ARG A 232 3.02 22.80 7.52
C ARG A 232 3.12 23.20 6.06
N LYS A 233 1.97 23.33 5.41
CA LYS A 233 1.86 23.41 3.96
C LYS A 233 1.35 24.79 3.59
N THR A 234 2.03 25.45 2.66
CA THR A 234 1.40 26.49 1.84
C THR A 234 1.01 25.86 0.50
N PRO A 235 -0.07 26.32 -0.16
CA PRO A 235 -0.46 25.78 -1.47
C PRO A 235 0.68 25.81 -2.49
N GLU A 236 1.51 26.85 -2.45
CA GLU A 236 2.66 27.02 -3.33
C GLU A 236 3.72 25.94 -3.10
N PHE A 237 4.04 25.64 -1.83
CA PHE A 237 5.05 24.64 -1.49
C PHE A 237 4.62 23.22 -1.87
N VAL A 238 3.33 22.90 -1.71
CA VAL A 238 2.79 21.60 -2.13
C VAL A 238 2.89 21.45 -3.64
N GLU A 239 2.52 22.49 -4.39
CA GLU A 239 2.57 22.48 -5.85
C GLU A 239 4.00 22.42 -6.39
N GLU A 240 4.93 23.16 -5.80
CA GLU A 240 6.35 23.10 -6.15
C GLU A 240 6.94 21.70 -5.92
N THR A 241 6.70 21.14 -4.74
CA THR A 241 7.20 19.79 -4.42
C THR A 241 6.59 18.76 -5.34
N ARG A 242 5.30 18.90 -5.65
CA ARG A 242 4.59 18.02 -6.59
C ARG A 242 5.21 18.10 -7.99
N LYS A 243 5.42 19.29 -8.54
CA LYS A 243 6.02 19.49 -9.88
C LYS A 243 7.39 18.84 -10.03
N VAL A 244 8.18 18.78 -8.97
CA VAL A 244 9.53 18.20 -9.00
C VAL A 244 9.50 16.69 -8.73
N VAL A 245 8.80 16.26 -7.68
CA VAL A 245 8.87 14.88 -7.16
C VAL A 245 7.88 13.94 -7.84
N GLU A 246 6.70 14.42 -8.21
CA GLU A 246 5.64 13.58 -8.79
C GLU A 246 6.02 13.01 -10.17
N PRO A 247 6.55 13.79 -11.14
CA PRO A 247 6.91 13.22 -12.44
C PRO A 247 7.97 12.13 -12.31
N LEU A 248 9.00 12.35 -11.49
CA LEU A 248 10.04 11.35 -11.24
C LEU A 248 9.45 10.08 -10.62
N THR A 249 8.58 10.25 -9.62
CA THR A 249 7.97 9.13 -8.90
C THR A 249 7.01 8.35 -9.80
N MET A 250 6.10 9.02 -10.50
CA MET A 250 5.03 8.41 -11.31
C MET A 250 5.53 7.85 -12.64
N ILE A 251 6.58 8.44 -13.22
CA ILE A 251 7.10 8.00 -14.52
C ILE A 251 8.13 6.89 -14.35
N LEU A 252 8.99 7.00 -13.34
CA LEU A 252 10.14 6.11 -13.19
C LEU A 252 10.00 5.14 -12.02
N PHE A 253 9.91 5.63 -10.78
CA PHE A 253 10.10 4.77 -9.62
C PHE A 253 8.89 3.89 -9.29
N LEU A 254 7.69 4.48 -9.29
CA LEU A 254 6.47 3.79 -8.91
C LEU A 254 6.08 2.68 -9.92
N PRO A 255 6.22 2.87 -11.24
CA PRO A 255 6.06 1.77 -12.20
C PRO A 255 7.07 0.64 -12.00
N VAL A 256 8.29 0.95 -11.60
CA VAL A 256 9.30 -0.07 -11.26
C VAL A 256 8.86 -0.87 -10.03
N PHE A 257 8.33 -0.22 -8.99
CA PHE A 257 7.79 -0.91 -7.81
C PHE A 257 6.67 -1.91 -8.17
N PHE A 258 5.68 -1.46 -8.94
CA PHE A 258 4.54 -2.32 -9.31
C PHE A 258 4.94 -3.43 -10.27
N ALA A 259 5.80 -3.14 -11.24
CA ALA A 259 6.33 -4.17 -12.13
C ALA A 259 7.23 -5.16 -11.37
N PHE A 260 8.03 -4.73 -10.40
CA PHE A 260 8.81 -5.63 -9.56
C PHE A 260 7.92 -6.54 -8.70
N THR A 261 6.82 -5.99 -8.16
CA THR A 261 5.81 -6.78 -7.44
C THR A 261 5.19 -7.85 -8.35
N GLY A 262 4.85 -7.48 -9.60
CA GLY A 262 4.38 -8.41 -10.61
C GLY A 262 5.42 -9.49 -10.99
N LEU A 263 6.69 -9.11 -11.11
CA LEU A 263 7.80 -10.01 -11.43
C LEU A 263 7.95 -11.15 -10.41
N ARG A 264 7.68 -10.86 -9.13
CA ARG A 264 7.72 -11.87 -8.05
C ARG A 264 6.48 -12.77 -8.00
N THR A 265 5.44 -12.45 -8.76
CA THR A 265 4.21 -13.23 -8.80
C THR A 265 4.38 -14.44 -9.71
N GLN A 266 4.19 -15.64 -9.16
CA GLN A 266 4.27 -16.91 -9.89
C GLN A 266 2.87 -17.44 -10.16
N MET A 267 2.41 -17.29 -11.41
CA MET A 267 1.05 -17.65 -11.79
C MET A 267 0.84 -19.17 -11.83
N SER A 268 1.90 -19.96 -11.98
CA SER A 268 1.84 -21.43 -11.89
C SER A 268 1.23 -21.93 -10.57
N LEU A 269 1.40 -21.19 -9.48
CA LEU A 269 0.86 -21.52 -8.16
C LEU A 269 -0.61 -21.07 -7.97
N ALA A 270 -1.13 -20.22 -8.86
CA ALA A 270 -2.42 -19.56 -8.69
C ALA A 270 -3.62 -20.36 -9.25
N TRP A 271 -3.38 -21.33 -10.15
CA TRP A 271 -4.44 -22.05 -10.87
C TRP A 271 -4.99 -23.29 -10.15
N ASN A 272 -4.63 -23.50 -8.88
CA ASN A 272 -5.16 -24.62 -8.11
C ASN A 272 -6.46 -24.25 -7.38
N LEU A 273 -7.28 -25.26 -7.05
CA LEU A 273 -8.58 -25.06 -6.39
C LEU A 273 -8.45 -24.32 -5.05
N GLN A 274 -7.35 -24.53 -4.32
CA GLN A 274 -7.09 -23.90 -3.03
C GLN A 274 -6.87 -22.39 -3.19
N ALA A 275 -6.05 -21.97 -4.14
CA ALA A 275 -5.77 -20.57 -4.46
C ALA A 275 -7.02 -19.86 -4.98
N LEU A 276 -7.83 -20.52 -5.81
CA LEU A 276 -9.12 -19.99 -6.26
C LEU A 276 -10.11 -19.82 -5.09
N ALA A 277 -10.17 -20.79 -4.17
CA ALA A 277 -11.00 -20.67 -2.97
C ALA A 277 -10.55 -19.53 -2.06
N ILE A 278 -9.22 -19.39 -1.83
CA ILE A 278 -8.64 -18.29 -1.06
C ILE A 278 -8.96 -16.94 -1.72
N LEU A 279 -8.81 -16.84 -3.04
CA LEU A 279 -9.12 -15.62 -3.79
C LEU A 279 -10.61 -15.27 -3.68
N ALA A 280 -11.50 -16.24 -3.90
CA ALA A 280 -12.94 -16.05 -3.81
C ALA A 280 -13.37 -15.58 -2.41
N VAL A 281 -12.88 -16.24 -1.35
CA VAL A 281 -13.19 -15.85 0.04
C VAL A 281 -12.58 -14.50 0.39
N SER A 282 -11.37 -14.19 -0.07
CA SER A 282 -10.73 -12.88 0.15
C SER A 282 -11.54 -11.75 -0.49
N VAL A 283 -11.94 -11.91 -1.75
CA VAL A 283 -12.72 -10.91 -2.50
C VAL A 283 -14.11 -10.75 -1.88
N ALA A 284 -14.84 -11.85 -1.69
CA ALA A 284 -16.17 -11.81 -1.10
C ALA A 284 -16.14 -11.23 0.32
N GLY A 285 -15.16 -11.65 1.12
CA GLY A 285 -15.01 -11.20 2.49
C GLY A 285 -14.77 -9.69 2.59
N LYS A 286 -13.91 -9.13 1.74
CA LYS A 286 -13.70 -7.69 1.69
C LYS A 286 -14.90 -6.92 1.16
N TRP A 287 -15.53 -7.41 0.10
CA TRP A 287 -16.71 -6.77 -0.49
C TRP A 287 -17.85 -6.69 0.52
N ILE A 288 -18.20 -7.83 1.13
CA ILE A 288 -19.27 -7.91 2.12
C ILE A 288 -18.90 -7.09 3.37
N GLY A 289 -17.68 -7.23 3.88
CA GLY A 289 -17.20 -6.50 5.05
C GLY A 289 -17.25 -4.98 4.86
N ALA A 290 -16.74 -4.48 3.73
CA ALA A 290 -16.78 -3.06 3.41
C ALA A 290 -18.21 -2.54 3.17
N MET A 291 -19.05 -3.32 2.47
CA MET A 291 -20.45 -2.96 2.19
C MET A 291 -21.27 -2.84 3.48
N LEU A 292 -21.17 -3.82 4.37
CA LEU A 292 -21.86 -3.81 5.67
C LEU A 292 -21.39 -2.62 6.52
N ALA A 293 -20.09 -2.35 6.53
CA ALA A 293 -19.54 -1.27 7.31
C ALA A 293 -19.96 0.11 6.77
N ALA A 294 -19.87 0.33 5.46
CA ALA A 294 -20.32 1.55 4.81
C ALA A 294 -21.83 1.77 5.04
N ARG A 295 -22.64 0.71 4.98
CA ARG A 295 -24.08 0.78 5.24
C ARG A 295 -24.39 1.16 6.69
N SER A 296 -23.66 0.57 7.65
CA SER A 296 -23.77 0.92 9.07
C SER A 296 -23.37 2.37 9.37
N ALA A 297 -22.51 2.95 8.54
CA ALA A 297 -22.10 4.36 8.60
C ALA A 297 -23.07 5.31 7.87
N GLY A 298 -24.21 4.82 7.36
CA GLY A 298 -25.23 5.63 6.71
C GLY A 298 -24.93 5.97 5.25
N MET A 299 -23.97 5.31 4.60
CA MET A 299 -23.68 5.54 3.19
C MET A 299 -24.75 4.91 2.26
N PRO A 300 -25.00 5.51 1.08
CA PRO A 300 -25.85 4.91 0.06
C PRO A 300 -25.24 3.61 -0.50
N TRP A 301 -26.04 2.83 -1.21
CA TRP A 301 -25.59 1.58 -1.85
C TRP A 301 -24.66 1.77 -3.06
N ARG A 302 -24.56 3.00 -3.55
CA ARG A 302 -23.65 3.42 -4.62
C ARG A 302 -22.36 3.92 -4.00
#